data_AF-A0A2V6JN58-F1
#
_entry.id   AF-A0A2V6JN58-F1
#
_cell.length_a   1.000
_cell.length_b   1.000
_cell.length_c   1.000
_cell.angle_alpha   90.00
_cell.angle_beta   90.00
_cell.angle_gamma   90.00
#
_symmetry.space_group_name_H-M   'P 1'
#
loop_
_entity.id
_entity.type
_entity.pdbx_description
1 polymer ?
#
loop_
_entity_poly.entity_id
_entity_poly.type
_entity_poly.pdbx_seq_one_letter_code
_entity_poly.pdbx_strand_id
1 'polypeptide(L)' 'MLRHFSANVCEVKLAEIAAPDFDLAITLNSGQVFHWEKARDGFVGAIGDRPVYVEQRGDVL' A
#
# COMPACT_ATOMS: atom_id res chain seq x y z
N MET A 1 -24.22 -24.51 -8.39
CA MET A 1 -24.07 -23.05 -8.49
C MET A 1 -22.76 -22.67 -7.80
N LEU A 2 -21.67 -22.56 -8.56
CA LEU A 2 -20.38 -22.04 -8.08
C LEU A 2 -20.05 -20.88 -9.03
N ARG A 3 -20.11 -19.65 -8.51
CA ARG A 3 -19.73 -18.47 -9.29
C ARG A 3 -18.22 -18.48 -9.43
N HIS A 4 -17.73 -18.73 -10.64
CA HIS A 4 -16.34 -18.51 -10.98
C HIS A 4 -16.09 -17.00 -10.88
N PHE A 5 -15.32 -16.59 -9.87
CA PHE A 5 -14.82 -15.22 -9.76
C PHE A 5 -13.54 -15.13 -10.59
N SER A 6 -13.65 -14.76 -11.88
CA SER A 6 -12.49 -14.32 -12.64
C SER A 6 -12.10 -12.94 -12.13
N ALA A 7 -11.08 -12.88 -11.28
CA ALA A 7 -10.36 -11.63 -11.06
C ALA A 7 -9.57 -11.32 -12.33
N ASN A 8 -9.89 -10.22 -13.01
CA ASN A 8 -8.95 -9.63 -13.96
C ASN A 8 -7.72 -9.23 -13.14
N VAL A 9 -6.58 -9.86 -13.41
CA VAL A 9 -5.31 -9.52 -12.74
C VAL A 9 -4.85 -8.19 -13.33
N CYS A 10 -5.07 -7.09 -12.62
CA CYS A 10 -4.34 -5.85 -12.86
C CYS A 10 -2.85 -6.16 -12.67
N GLU A 11 -2.00 -5.77 -13.61
CA GLU A 11 -0.55 -5.95 -13.50
C GLU A 11 -0.04 -5.28 -12.21
N VAL A 12 0.37 -6.09 -11.22
CA VAL A 12 0.91 -5.58 -9.96
C VAL A 12 2.41 -5.41 -10.13
N LYS A 13 2.88 -4.16 -10.17
CA LYS A 13 4.31 -3.87 -10.15
C LYS A 13 4.76 -3.68 -8.70
N LEU A 14 5.49 -4.66 -8.19
CA LEU A 14 6.15 -4.57 -6.88
C LEU A 14 7.45 -3.77 -7.01
N ALA A 15 7.69 -2.86 -6.07
CA ALA A 15 8.94 -2.14 -5.91
C ALA A 15 9.33 -2.21 -4.44
N GLU A 16 10.61 -2.46 -4.17
CA GLU A 16 11.18 -2.43 -2.83
C GLU A 16 12.13 -1.24 -2.71
N ILE A 17 12.02 -0.48 -1.63
CA ILE A 17 12.81 0.74 -1.43
C ILE A 17 13.44 0.69 -0.04
N ALA A 18 14.77 0.83 0.03
CA ALA A 18 15.47 0.99 1.30
C ALA A 18 15.05 2.31 1.98
N ALA A 19 14.60 2.21 3.23
CA ALA A 19 14.00 3.30 3.99
C ALA A 19 14.39 3.21 5.49
N PRO A 20 15.70 3.26 5.84
CA PRO A 20 16.19 3.01 7.20
C PRO A 20 15.76 4.07 8.23
N ASP A 21 15.47 5.29 7.80
CA ASP A 21 15.07 6.40 8.68
C ASP A 21 13.60 6.82 8.46
N PHE A 22 12.80 5.94 7.84
CA PHE A 22 11.40 6.20 7.53
C PHE A 22 10.48 5.36 8.42
N ASP A 23 9.39 5.96 8.89
CA ASP A 23 8.31 5.22 9.56
C ASP A 23 7.00 5.49 8.81
N LEU A 24 6.52 4.46 8.11
CA LEU A 24 5.31 4.52 7.29
C LEU A 24 4.07 4.86 8.12
N ALA A 25 3.93 4.27 9.31
CA ALA A 25 2.74 4.46 10.13
C ALA A 25 2.69 5.89 10.70
N ILE A 26 3.82 6.41 11.19
CA ILE A 26 3.91 7.80 11.66
C ILE A 26 3.64 8.76 10.51
N THR A 27 4.24 8.51 9.34
CA THR A 27 4.10 9.39 8.17
C THR A 27 2.64 9.48 7.71
N LEU A 28 1.98 8.34 7.50
CA LEU A 28 0.62 8.32 6.95
C LEU A 28 -0.44 8.82 7.95
N ASN A 29 -0.23 8.61 9.26
CA ASN A 29 -1.16 9.07 10.29
C ASN A 29 -0.92 10.53 10.74
N SER A 30 0.15 11.19 10.29
CA SER A 30 0.48 12.57 10.67
C SER A 30 -0.51 13.63 10.15
N GLY A 31 -1.45 13.23 9.28
CA GLY A 31 -2.38 14.15 8.62
C GLY A 31 -1.79 14.88 7.41
N GLN A 32 -0.54 14.55 7.02
CA GLN A 32 0.10 15.12 5.83
C GLN A 32 -0.46 14.55 4.51
N VAL A 33 -1.22 13.45 4.56
CA VAL A 33 -1.77 12.76 3.39
C VAL A 33 -3.21 12.35 3.63
N PHE A 34 -4.12 12.83 2.78
CA PHE A 34 -5.50 12.40 2.71
C PHE A 34 -5.54 11.17 1.77
N HIS A 35 -6.35 10.13 2.05
CA HIS A 35 -6.54 8.90 1.24
C HIS A 35 -5.70 7.65 1.57
N TRP A 36 -5.29 7.44 2.82
CA TRP A 36 -4.76 6.13 3.25
C TRP A 36 -5.69 5.46 4.25
N GLU A 37 -5.90 4.15 4.07
CA GLU A 37 -6.64 3.29 4.97
C GLU A 37 -5.73 2.14 5.44
N LYS A 38 -5.74 1.83 6.73
CA LYS A 38 -4.99 0.68 7.25
C LYS A 38 -5.60 -0.62 6.73
N ALA A 39 -4.77 -1.50 6.17
CA ALA A 39 -5.20 -2.82 5.71
C ALA A 39 -4.12 -3.87 6.01
N ARG A 40 -4.45 -4.87 6.84
CA ARG A 40 -3.51 -5.91 7.29
C ARG A 40 -2.22 -5.27 7.84
N ASP A 41 -1.06 -5.63 7.30
CA ASP A 41 0.25 -5.17 7.74
C ASP A 41 0.63 -3.81 7.13
N GLY A 42 0.01 -3.42 6.01
CA GLY A 42 0.26 -2.16 5.32
C GLY A 42 -0.92 -1.18 5.31
N PHE A 43 -0.92 -0.32 4.29
CA PHE A 43 -1.94 0.68 4.01
C PHE A 43 -2.33 0.61 2.54
N VAL A 44 -3.61 0.82 2.27
CA VAL A 44 -4.12 1.03 0.91
C VAL A 44 -4.44 2.49 0.71
N GLY A 45 -4.13 3.02 -0.46
CA GLY A 45 -4.41 4.40 -0.81
C GLY A 45 -4.27 4.65 -2.29
N ALA A 46 -4.18 5.92 -2.68
CA ALA A 46 -3.93 6.31 -4.06
C ALA A 46 -2.79 7.32 -4.15
N ILE A 47 -1.92 7.14 -5.13
CA ILE A 47 -0.91 8.14 -5.54
C ILE A 47 -1.33 8.67 -6.91
N GLY A 48 -1.89 9.88 -6.93
CA GLY A 48 -2.63 10.38 -8.10
C GLY A 48 -3.92 9.58 -8.27
N ASP A 49 -4.13 9.03 -9.47
CA ASP A 49 -5.26 8.15 -9.82
C ASP A 49 -4.94 6.65 -9.67
N ARG A 50 -3.73 6.31 -9.20
CA ARG A 50 -3.26 4.92 -9.13
C ARG A 50 -3.47 4.36 -7.72
N PRO A 51 -4.26 3.29 -7.55
CA PRO A 51 -4.37 2.61 -6.26
C PRO A 51 -3.06 1.90 -5.93
N VAL A 52 -2.63 2.01 -4.69
CA VAL A 52 -1.39 1.42 -4.18
C VAL A 52 -1.60 0.76 -2.82
N TYR A 53 -0.88 -0.34 -2.60
CA TYR A 53 -0.66 -0.91 -1.29
C TYR A 53 0.81 -0.69 -0.93
N VAL A 54 1.06 -0.22 0.29
CA VAL A 54 2.42 -0.01 0.82
C VAL A 54 2.50 -0.62 2.21
N GLU A 55 3.59 -1.34 2.47
CA GLU A 55 3.88 -1.99 3.74
C GLU A 55 5.35 -1.76 4.05
N GLN A 56 5.68 -1.54 5.31
CA GLN A 56 7.08 -1.43 5.72
C GLN A 56 7.50 -2.71 6.46
N ARG A 57 8.62 -3.31 6.04
CA ARG A 57 9.23 -4.50 6.64
C ARG A 57 10.64 -4.18 7.12
N GLY A 58 10.75 -3.72 8.36
CA GLY A 58 12.01 -3.19 8.89
C GLY A 58 12.39 -1.92 8.12
N ASP A 59 13.58 -1.93 7.52
CA ASP A 59 14.15 -0.77 6.81
C ASP A 59 13.82 -0.76 5.31
N VAL A 60 12.75 -1.44 4.90
CA VAL A 60 12.33 -1.58 3.50
C VAL A 60 10.84 -1.30 3.37
N LEU A 61 10.46 -0.46 2.40
CA LEU A 61 9.09 -0.25 1.91
C LEU A 61 8.77 -1.13 0.71
#